data_AF-T0IR74-F1
#
_entry.id   AF-T0IR74-F1
#
_cell.length_a   1.000
_cell.length_b   1.000
_cell.length_c   1.000
_cell.angle_alpha   90.00
_cell.angle_beta   90.00
_cell.angle_gamma   90.00
#
_symmetry.space_group_name_H-M   'P 1'
#
loop_
_entity.id
_entity.type
_entity.pdbx_description
1 polymer ?
#
loop_
_entity_poly.entity_id
_entity_poly.type
_entity_poly.pdbx_seq_one_letter_code
_entity_poly.pdbx_strand_id
1 'polypeptide(L)'
;MSVSDQQDRRQVSGGFAPASGNWVHRGLDLSAPTTITPEEIEAFKRHYGGQFGVPMTGLDWWIDRNPEVLKRYRLYCSLTLRVEPAVMGGGTLAYYMLMGYVKGARYVMHSFLNDGLSRAQADEMIALAFVHAGPRGMETIQEAMQGLEFPEQPDKPARFPQGWAPDLDAFRSGLDFTTVTLDDGEKSKLYDWYLRTIGEIPPYVRFLAEHRPMLLKTHRARMENMLYVLPKQCWPTAMLYYHVMSRVAEGIRENVLLCKAWGVSRSDTLDTIGNALVYGQMEAATMVQREAGDVFDGWKD
;
A
#
# COMPACT_ATOMS: atom_id res chain seq x y z
N MET A 1 4.55 -26.62 -3.72
CA MET A 1 3.99 -25.76 -4.78
C MET A 1 4.98 -25.75 -5.93
N SER A 2 4.54 -25.92 -7.18
CA SER A 2 5.46 -25.82 -8.31
C SER A 2 5.88 -24.36 -8.51
N VAL A 3 7.05 -24.12 -9.12
CA VAL A 3 7.50 -22.78 -9.52
C VAL A 3 6.51 -22.14 -10.51
N SER A 4 5.77 -22.96 -11.25
CA SER A 4 4.74 -22.53 -12.21
C SER A 4 3.52 -21.90 -11.52
N ASP A 5 3.06 -22.42 -10.38
CA ASP A 5 1.94 -21.84 -9.61
C ASP A 5 2.25 -20.43 -9.07
N GLN A 6 3.52 -20.17 -8.74
CA GLN A 6 3.95 -18.84 -8.28
C GLN A 6 4.15 -17.86 -9.45
N GLN A 7 4.54 -18.32 -10.64
CA GLN A 7 4.63 -17.48 -11.84
C GLN A 7 3.26 -17.07 -12.36
N ASP A 8 2.27 -17.97 -12.34
CA ASP A 8 0.91 -17.67 -12.78
C ASP A 8 0.20 -16.65 -11.87
N ARG A 9 0.57 -16.60 -10.58
CA ARG A 9 0.07 -15.60 -9.63
C ARG A 9 0.75 -14.22 -9.76
N ARG A 10 1.82 -14.11 -10.55
CA ARG A 10 2.56 -12.86 -10.80
C ARG A 10 2.14 -12.19 -12.11
N GLN A 11 0.90 -12.39 -12.55
CA GLN A 11 0.39 -11.69 -13.72
C GLN A 11 0.43 -10.17 -13.49
N VAL A 12 1.13 -9.50 -14.39
CA VAL A 12 1.28 -8.06 -14.39
C VAL A 12 -0.03 -7.41 -14.87
N SER A 13 -0.32 -6.21 -14.39
CA SER A 13 -1.61 -5.55 -14.57
C SER A 13 -2.11 -5.52 -16.02
N GLY A 14 -3.41 -5.78 -16.19
CA GLY A 14 -4.13 -5.57 -17.45
C GLY A 14 -3.72 -6.51 -18.58
N GLY A 15 -3.14 -7.67 -18.26
CA GLY A 15 -2.68 -8.66 -19.24
C GLY A 15 -1.31 -8.35 -19.84
N PHE A 16 -0.64 -7.28 -19.41
CA PHE A 16 0.69 -6.93 -19.89
C PHE A 16 1.67 -8.07 -19.61
N ALA A 17 2.18 -8.72 -20.66
CA ALA A 17 3.04 -9.88 -20.54
C ALA A 17 4.06 -9.89 -21.71
N PRO A 18 5.06 -8.98 -21.67
CA PRO A 18 5.96 -8.76 -22.80
C PRO A 18 6.77 -10.01 -23.18
N ALA A 19 7.08 -10.88 -22.22
CA ALA A 19 7.75 -12.16 -22.47
C ALA A 19 6.93 -13.13 -23.35
N SER A 20 5.60 -12.97 -23.37
CA SER A 20 4.67 -13.72 -24.23
C SER A 20 4.24 -12.94 -25.47
N GLY A 21 4.82 -11.76 -25.70
CA GLY A 21 4.45 -10.87 -26.81
C GLY A 21 3.24 -9.98 -26.56
N ASN A 22 2.59 -10.04 -25.39
CA ASN A 22 1.49 -9.13 -25.07
C ASN A 22 1.99 -7.82 -24.47
N TRP A 23 1.98 -6.75 -25.25
CA TRP A 23 2.39 -5.40 -24.84
C TRP A 23 1.21 -4.47 -24.53
N VAL A 24 -0.02 -5.00 -24.53
CA VAL A 24 -1.21 -4.20 -24.26
C VAL A 24 -1.38 -3.97 -22.77
N HIS A 25 -1.59 -2.72 -22.38
CA HIS A 25 -1.90 -2.35 -21.00
C HIS A 25 -2.98 -1.26 -20.97
N ARG A 26 -4.12 -1.57 -20.33
CA ARG A 26 -5.28 -0.65 -20.24
C ARG A 26 -5.71 -0.12 -21.62
N GLY A 27 -5.65 -0.97 -22.64
CA GLY A 27 -6.05 -0.62 -24.00
C GLY A 27 -4.98 0.04 -24.88
N LEU A 28 -3.79 0.35 -24.36
CA LEU A 28 -2.68 0.89 -25.15
C LEU A 28 -1.69 -0.21 -25.53
N ASP A 29 -1.25 -0.25 -26.79
CA ASP A 29 -0.08 -1.01 -27.22
C ASP A 29 1.19 -0.24 -26.85
N LEU A 30 1.94 -0.79 -25.90
CA LEU A 30 3.15 -0.18 -25.37
C LEU A 30 4.42 -0.53 -26.17
N SER A 31 4.33 -1.43 -27.16
CA SER A 31 5.47 -1.79 -28.01
C SER A 31 5.83 -0.71 -29.03
N ALA A 32 4.86 0.12 -29.42
CA ALA A 32 5.02 1.24 -30.34
C ALA A 32 4.66 2.57 -29.67
N PRO A 33 5.53 3.12 -28.80
CA PRO A 33 5.21 4.30 -28.00
C PRO A 33 5.01 5.57 -28.83
N THR A 34 5.62 5.68 -30.00
CA THR A 34 5.57 6.90 -30.85
C THR A 34 4.30 7.02 -31.70
N THR A 35 3.45 6.00 -31.72
CA THR A 35 2.21 5.97 -32.51
C THR A 35 1.02 5.65 -31.62
N ILE A 36 -0.16 6.14 -31.96
CA ILE A 36 -1.41 5.77 -31.28
C ILE A 36 -2.55 5.68 -32.29
N THR A 37 -3.41 4.69 -32.13
CA THR A 37 -4.60 4.48 -32.96
C THR A 37 -5.87 5.01 -32.28
N PRO A 38 -6.92 5.34 -33.04
CA PRO A 38 -8.23 5.69 -32.46
C PRO A 38 -8.78 4.60 -31.53
N GLU A 39 -8.55 3.32 -31.87
CA GLU A 39 -8.99 2.17 -31.07
C GLU A 39 -8.31 2.13 -29.69
N GLU A 40 -7.02 2.42 -29.63
CA GLU A 40 -6.27 2.51 -28.37
C GLU A 40 -6.77 3.66 -27.48
N ILE A 41 -7.07 4.81 -28.07
CA ILE A 41 -7.61 5.98 -27.36
C ILE A 41 -8.95 5.62 -26.71
N GLU A 42 -9.86 5.04 -27.48
CA GLU A 42 -11.18 4.64 -26.99
C GLU A 42 -11.09 3.53 -25.93
N ALA A 43 -10.21 2.55 -26.13
CA ALA A 43 -9.99 1.48 -25.16
C ALA A 43 -9.45 2.02 -23.82
N PHE A 44 -8.49 2.95 -23.87
CA PHE A 44 -7.92 3.56 -22.67
C PHE A 44 -8.91 4.44 -21.92
N LYS A 45 -9.63 5.32 -22.62
CA LYS A 45 -10.67 6.17 -22.03
C LYS A 45 -11.78 5.32 -21.40
N ARG A 46 -12.18 4.24 -22.06
CA ARG A 46 -13.17 3.29 -21.53
C ARG A 46 -12.69 2.59 -20.26
N HIS A 47 -11.44 2.13 -20.23
CA HIS A 47 -10.88 1.45 -19.06
C HIS A 47 -11.00 2.33 -17.80
N TYR A 48 -10.56 3.59 -17.90
CA TYR A 48 -10.57 4.50 -16.76
C TYR A 48 -11.96 5.07 -16.47
N GLY A 49 -12.76 5.39 -17.48
CA GLY A 49 -14.16 5.77 -17.27
C GLY A 49 -14.95 4.70 -16.52
N GLY A 50 -14.72 3.42 -16.84
CA GLY A 50 -15.31 2.28 -16.14
C GLY A 50 -14.76 2.09 -14.73
N GLN A 51 -13.44 2.18 -14.54
CA GLN A 51 -12.80 1.97 -13.23
C GLN A 51 -13.08 3.09 -12.23
N PHE A 52 -13.13 4.35 -12.67
CA PHE A 52 -13.29 5.51 -11.78
C PHE A 52 -14.74 6.03 -11.71
N GLY A 53 -15.63 5.58 -12.59
CA GLY A 53 -16.94 6.20 -12.81
C GLY A 53 -16.86 7.59 -13.44
N VAL A 54 -15.65 8.11 -13.72
CA VAL A 54 -15.39 9.41 -14.35
C VAL A 54 -14.16 9.31 -15.27
N PRO A 55 -14.07 10.11 -16.34
CA PRO A 55 -12.86 10.18 -17.15
C PRO A 55 -11.65 10.69 -16.36
N MET A 56 -10.47 10.16 -16.66
CA MET A 56 -9.21 10.64 -16.06
C MET A 56 -8.57 11.69 -16.97
N THR A 57 -9.18 12.88 -16.95
CA THR A 57 -8.88 13.97 -17.89
C THR A 57 -7.41 14.39 -17.95
N GLY A 58 -6.66 14.22 -16.85
CA GLY A 58 -5.23 14.50 -16.83
C GLY A 58 -4.38 13.55 -17.69
N LEU A 59 -4.76 12.27 -17.78
CA LEU A 59 -4.09 11.35 -18.72
C LEU A 59 -4.64 11.50 -20.13
N ASP A 60 -5.94 11.80 -20.28
CA ASP A 60 -6.53 12.11 -21.59
C ASP A 60 -5.83 13.31 -22.24
N TRP A 61 -5.43 14.32 -21.46
CA TRP A 61 -4.65 15.45 -21.96
C TRP A 61 -3.33 15.01 -22.62
N TRP A 62 -2.64 14.01 -22.04
CA TRP A 62 -1.42 13.47 -22.65
C TRP A 62 -1.70 12.64 -23.89
N ILE A 63 -2.82 11.92 -23.96
CA ILE A 63 -3.26 11.23 -25.19
C ILE A 63 -3.34 12.23 -26.34
N ASP A 64 -4.04 13.34 -26.10
CA ASP A 64 -4.35 14.32 -27.14
C ASP A 64 -3.12 15.16 -27.53
N ARG A 65 -2.17 15.37 -26.59
CA ARG A 65 -1.04 16.28 -26.80
C ARG A 65 0.27 15.60 -27.20
N ASN A 66 0.60 14.49 -26.54
CA ASN A 66 1.83 13.73 -26.77
C ASN A 66 1.65 12.29 -26.24
N PRO A 67 1.05 11.40 -27.06
CA PRO A 67 0.74 10.02 -26.65
C PRO A 67 1.99 9.20 -26.32
N GLU A 68 3.17 9.58 -26.84
CA GLU A 68 4.43 8.93 -26.50
C GLU A 68 4.78 9.07 -25.02
N VAL A 69 4.62 10.27 -24.47
CA VAL A 69 4.85 10.52 -23.03
C VAL A 69 3.94 9.62 -22.19
N LEU A 70 2.65 9.54 -22.56
CA LEU A 70 1.71 8.69 -21.86
C LEU A 70 2.07 7.20 -21.97
N LYS A 71 2.34 6.69 -23.18
CA LYS A 71 2.67 5.28 -23.38
C LYS A 71 3.93 4.88 -22.61
N ARG A 72 4.97 5.73 -22.60
CA ARG A 72 6.17 5.49 -21.78
C ARG A 72 5.86 5.49 -20.29
N TYR A 73 5.04 6.43 -19.81
CA TYR A 73 4.55 6.42 -18.43
C TYR A 73 3.75 5.15 -18.11
N ARG A 74 2.88 4.68 -19.02
CA ARG A 74 2.08 3.47 -18.83
C ARG A 74 2.89 2.19 -18.90
N LEU A 75 3.99 2.17 -19.65
CA LEU A 75 4.98 1.10 -19.64
C LEU A 75 5.74 1.05 -18.32
N TYR A 76 6.13 2.21 -17.79
CA TYR A 76 6.70 2.26 -16.44
C TYR A 76 5.68 1.74 -15.41
N CYS A 77 4.44 2.25 -15.43
CA CYS A 77 3.40 1.81 -14.51
C CYS A 77 2.97 0.35 -14.68
N SER A 78 3.11 -0.26 -15.86
CA SER A 78 2.78 -1.69 -16.01
C SER A 78 3.76 -2.54 -15.21
N LEU A 79 5.03 -2.15 -15.13
CA LEU A 79 6.05 -2.89 -14.40
C LEU A 79 6.00 -2.69 -12.88
N THR A 80 5.32 -1.64 -12.41
CA THR A 80 5.22 -1.32 -10.98
C THR A 80 3.89 -1.74 -10.33
N LEU A 81 2.90 -2.18 -11.12
CA LEU A 81 1.56 -2.56 -10.64
C LEU A 81 1.31 -4.07 -10.82
N ARG A 82 1.26 -4.84 -9.72
CA ARG A 82 0.73 -6.21 -9.71
C ARG A 82 -0.73 -6.24 -9.27
N VAL A 83 -1.49 -7.22 -9.76
CA VAL A 83 -2.97 -7.26 -9.58
C VAL A 83 -3.43 -8.42 -8.74
N GLU A 84 -2.67 -9.51 -8.60
CA GLU A 84 -3.11 -10.62 -7.76
C GLU A 84 -2.05 -11.07 -6.74
N PRO A 85 -2.47 -11.36 -5.49
CA PRO A 85 -3.78 -11.07 -4.88
C PRO A 85 -3.86 -9.65 -4.25
N ALA A 86 -4.37 -8.72 -5.06
CA ALA A 86 -5.63 -7.98 -4.94
C ALA A 86 -6.04 -7.14 -3.72
N VAL A 87 -5.20 -6.90 -2.70
CA VAL A 87 -5.48 -5.77 -1.78
C VAL A 87 -4.25 -4.89 -1.61
N MET A 88 -4.00 -4.10 -2.66
CA MET A 88 -3.06 -2.98 -2.62
C MET A 88 -3.84 -1.68 -2.56
N GLY A 89 -3.27 -0.66 -1.90
CA GLY A 89 -3.85 0.68 -1.90
C GLY A 89 -3.96 1.36 -0.55
N GLY A 90 -3.75 0.65 0.57
CA GLY A 90 -3.77 1.27 1.91
C GLY A 90 -2.78 2.44 2.04
N GLY A 91 -1.55 2.28 1.52
CA GLY A 91 -0.57 3.37 1.49
C GLY A 91 -0.91 4.48 0.50
N THR A 92 -1.51 4.15 -0.65
CA THR A 92 -1.99 5.13 -1.63
C THR A 92 -3.12 5.98 -1.04
N LEU A 93 -4.04 5.34 -0.32
CA LEU A 93 -5.13 6.01 0.39
C LEU A 93 -4.58 7.00 1.42
N ALA A 94 -3.63 6.57 2.26
CA ALA A 94 -2.98 7.42 3.25
C ALA A 94 -2.41 8.72 2.64
N TYR A 95 -1.74 8.59 1.49
CA TYR A 95 -1.16 9.75 0.80
C TYR A 95 -2.21 10.64 0.14
N TYR A 96 -3.19 10.07 -0.56
CA TYR A 96 -4.25 10.87 -1.16
C TYR A 96 -5.09 11.59 -0.11
N MET A 97 -5.39 10.95 1.02
CA MET A 97 -6.00 11.59 2.17
C MET A 97 -5.14 12.74 2.71
N LEU A 98 -3.85 12.52 2.93
CA LEU A 98 -2.94 13.56 3.44
C LEU A 98 -2.87 14.76 2.49
N MET A 99 -2.85 14.52 1.18
CA MET A 99 -2.78 15.57 0.16
C MET A 99 -4.11 16.30 -0.07
N GLY A 100 -5.24 15.78 0.44
CA GLY A 100 -6.56 16.33 0.12
C GLY A 100 -7.06 15.96 -1.27
N TYR A 101 -6.56 14.87 -1.87
CA TYR A 101 -6.87 14.50 -3.25
C TYR A 101 -8.11 13.61 -3.33
N VAL A 102 -9.29 14.23 -3.27
CA VAL A 102 -10.60 13.57 -3.23
C VAL A 102 -10.78 12.56 -4.37
N LYS A 103 -10.46 12.93 -5.62
CA LYS A 103 -10.60 12.02 -6.77
C LYS A 103 -9.72 10.77 -6.63
N GLY A 104 -8.51 10.92 -6.11
CA GLY A 104 -7.60 9.79 -5.85
C GLY A 104 -8.10 8.92 -4.70
N ALA A 105 -8.58 9.51 -3.60
CA ALA A 105 -9.17 8.74 -2.51
C ALA A 105 -10.39 7.95 -2.98
N ARG A 106 -11.31 8.58 -3.74
CA ARG A 106 -12.48 7.92 -4.32
C ARG A 106 -12.10 6.76 -5.24
N TYR A 107 -11.04 6.91 -6.02
CA TYR A 107 -10.50 5.82 -6.83
C TYR A 107 -10.11 4.59 -5.99
N VAL A 108 -9.38 4.81 -4.89
CA VAL A 108 -8.95 3.71 -4.04
C VAL A 108 -10.15 3.05 -3.38
N MET A 109 -11.15 3.82 -2.94
CA MET A 109 -12.39 3.27 -2.37
C MET A 109 -13.19 2.44 -3.38
N HIS A 110 -13.32 2.89 -4.64
CA HIS A 110 -13.92 2.06 -5.69
C HIS A 110 -13.13 0.77 -5.95
N SER A 111 -11.80 0.85 -5.93
CA SER A 111 -10.95 -0.33 -6.09
C SER A 111 -11.20 -1.32 -4.96
N PHE A 112 -11.21 -0.86 -3.70
CA PHE A 112 -11.54 -1.70 -2.54
C PHE A 112 -12.93 -2.35 -2.66
N LEU A 113 -13.94 -1.63 -3.14
CA LEU A 113 -15.27 -2.18 -3.34
C LEU A 113 -15.27 -3.26 -4.43
N ASN A 114 -14.61 -3.00 -5.55
CA ASN A 114 -14.50 -3.95 -6.67
C ASN A 114 -13.67 -5.18 -6.32
N ASP A 115 -12.66 -5.01 -5.46
CA ASP A 115 -11.81 -6.08 -4.94
C ASP A 115 -12.52 -6.88 -3.84
N GLY A 116 -13.71 -6.46 -3.41
CA GLY A 116 -14.55 -7.23 -2.51
C GLY A 116 -14.24 -7.05 -1.04
N LEU A 117 -13.74 -5.89 -0.62
CA LEU A 117 -13.62 -5.57 0.80
C LEU A 117 -15.02 -5.50 1.42
N SER A 118 -15.16 -6.05 2.64
CA SER A 118 -16.33 -5.78 3.47
C SER A 118 -16.26 -4.38 4.07
N ARG A 119 -17.37 -3.90 4.65
CA ARG A 119 -17.41 -2.63 5.40
C ARG A 119 -16.34 -2.59 6.49
N ALA A 120 -16.25 -3.63 7.31
CA ALA A 120 -15.24 -3.72 8.37
C ALA A 120 -13.79 -3.65 7.83
N GLN A 121 -13.50 -4.31 6.70
CA GLN A 121 -12.17 -4.24 6.09
C GLN A 121 -11.86 -2.86 5.50
N ALA A 122 -12.85 -2.22 4.88
CA ALA A 122 -12.71 -0.86 4.36
C ALA A 122 -12.47 0.15 5.49
N ASP A 123 -13.19 0.02 6.60
CA ASP A 123 -13.02 0.86 7.79
C ASP A 123 -11.61 0.70 8.38
N GLU A 124 -11.06 -0.52 8.45
CA GLU A 124 -9.69 -0.75 8.90
C GLU A 124 -8.64 -0.19 7.93
N MET A 125 -8.88 -0.24 6.61
CA MET A 125 -8.03 0.44 5.63
C MET A 125 -8.04 1.97 5.79
N ILE A 126 -9.20 2.55 6.07
CA ILE A 126 -9.33 3.98 6.38
C ILE A 126 -8.61 4.30 7.70
N ALA A 127 -8.73 3.44 8.71
CA ALA A 127 -8.05 3.62 9.99
C ALA A 127 -6.52 3.59 9.84
N LEU A 128 -5.98 2.67 9.02
CA LEU A 128 -4.57 2.65 8.62
C LEU A 128 -4.12 3.99 8.04
N ALA A 129 -4.88 4.50 7.07
CA ALA A 129 -4.58 5.76 6.41
C ALA A 129 -4.70 6.98 7.36
N PHE A 130 -5.65 6.93 8.30
CA PHE A 130 -5.89 7.96 9.31
C PHE A 130 -4.72 8.13 10.29
N VAL A 131 -3.86 7.11 10.45
CA VAL A 131 -2.62 7.23 11.26
C VAL A 131 -1.78 8.43 10.83
N HIS A 132 -1.63 8.64 9.52
CA HIS A 132 -0.83 9.73 8.95
C HIS A 132 -1.66 10.93 8.50
N ALA A 133 -2.86 10.70 7.95
CA ALA A 133 -3.63 11.78 7.36
C ALA A 133 -4.47 12.59 8.38
N GLY A 134 -4.79 11.99 9.54
CA GLY A 134 -5.53 12.63 10.62
C GLY A 134 -6.88 13.24 10.17
N PRO A 135 -7.40 14.23 10.93
CA PRO A 135 -8.71 14.84 10.63
C PRO A 135 -8.81 15.43 9.22
N ARG A 136 -7.74 16.05 8.72
CA ARG A 136 -7.69 16.57 7.33
C ARG A 136 -7.95 15.47 6.31
N GLY A 137 -7.36 14.30 6.50
CA GLY A 137 -7.61 13.14 5.65
C GLY A 137 -9.07 12.67 5.68
N MET A 138 -9.72 12.79 6.83
CA MET A 138 -11.12 12.35 6.97
C MET A 138 -12.11 13.24 6.23
N GLU A 139 -11.86 14.55 6.12
CA GLU A 139 -12.64 15.43 5.22
C GLU A 139 -12.57 14.92 3.78
N THR A 140 -11.38 14.48 3.34
CA THR A 140 -11.18 13.92 2.00
C THR A 140 -11.93 12.60 1.81
N ILE A 141 -11.92 11.72 2.82
CA ILE A 141 -12.67 10.45 2.80
C ILE A 141 -14.16 10.70 2.77
N GLN A 142 -14.67 11.62 3.59
CA GLN A 142 -16.08 11.95 3.67
C GLN A 142 -16.63 12.36 2.30
N GLU A 143 -15.91 13.24 1.59
CA GLU A 143 -16.28 13.64 0.24
C GLU A 143 -16.11 12.48 -0.77
N ALA A 144 -14.98 11.77 -0.71
CA ALA A 144 -14.68 10.66 -1.61
C ALA A 144 -15.70 9.51 -1.53
N MET A 145 -16.27 9.26 -0.35
CA MET A 145 -17.23 8.18 -0.09
C MET A 145 -18.68 8.51 -0.48
N GLN A 146 -19.00 9.71 -0.95
CA GLN A 146 -20.37 10.07 -1.31
C GLN A 146 -20.95 9.10 -2.36
N GLY A 147 -22.06 8.45 -2.01
CA GLY A 147 -22.73 7.46 -2.87
C GLY A 147 -21.98 6.13 -2.99
N LEU A 148 -20.98 5.86 -2.15
CA LEU A 148 -20.33 4.56 -2.02
C LEU A 148 -20.79 3.88 -0.74
N GLU A 149 -21.19 2.63 -0.86
CA GLU A 149 -21.55 1.80 0.28
C GLU A 149 -20.84 0.45 0.17
N PHE A 150 -20.12 0.08 1.23
CA PHE A 150 -19.47 -1.22 1.33
C PHE A 150 -20.45 -2.23 1.93
N PRO A 151 -20.57 -3.44 1.35
CA PRO A 151 -21.40 -4.49 1.91
C PRO A 151 -20.78 -5.04 3.20
N GLU A 152 -21.62 -5.48 4.15
CA GLU A 152 -21.13 -6.26 5.30
C GLU A 152 -20.51 -7.59 4.86
N GLN A 153 -21.16 -8.23 3.88
CA GLN A 153 -20.74 -9.49 3.30
C GLN A 153 -20.74 -9.34 1.76
N PRO A 154 -19.58 -9.09 1.15
CA PRO A 154 -19.48 -8.99 -0.31
C PRO A 154 -19.70 -10.36 -0.97
N ASP A 155 -20.41 -10.37 -2.10
CA ASP A 155 -20.65 -11.59 -2.89
C ASP A 155 -19.35 -12.28 -3.33
N LYS A 156 -18.31 -11.49 -3.57
CA LYS A 156 -16.96 -11.93 -3.87
C LYS A 156 -16.02 -11.34 -2.81
N PRO A 157 -15.58 -12.13 -1.83
CA PRO A 157 -14.67 -11.63 -0.80
C PRO A 157 -13.30 -11.23 -1.36
N ALA A 158 -12.71 -10.23 -0.71
CA ALA A 158 -11.33 -9.82 -0.95
C ALA A 158 -10.36 -10.99 -0.85
N ARG A 159 -9.37 -10.98 -1.76
CA ARG A 159 -8.33 -12.00 -1.83
C ARG A 159 -7.01 -11.42 -1.34
N PHE A 160 -6.41 -12.09 -0.36
CA PHE A 160 -5.09 -11.75 0.15
C PHE A 160 -4.06 -12.83 -0.23
N PRO A 161 -2.76 -12.50 -0.20
CA PRO A 161 -1.71 -13.49 -0.41
C PRO A 161 -1.81 -14.68 0.55
N GLN A 162 -1.32 -15.82 0.09
CA GLN A 162 -1.35 -17.03 0.91
C GLN A 162 -0.57 -16.82 2.21
N GLY A 163 -1.17 -17.23 3.33
CA GLY A 163 -0.59 -17.08 4.68
C GLY A 163 -0.89 -15.72 5.33
N TRP A 164 -1.51 -14.79 4.62
CA TRP A 164 -2.01 -13.56 5.21
C TRP A 164 -3.30 -13.85 5.98
N ALA A 165 -3.32 -13.43 7.24
CA ALA A 165 -4.45 -13.66 8.14
C ALA A 165 -4.49 -12.59 9.24
N PRO A 166 -5.69 -12.28 9.78
CA PRO A 166 -5.81 -11.45 10.97
C PRO A 166 -5.06 -12.08 12.14
N ASP A 167 -4.28 -11.25 12.85
CA ASP A 167 -3.49 -11.67 14.00
C ASP A 167 -3.19 -10.44 14.84
N LEU A 168 -4.10 -10.14 15.76
CA LEU A 168 -4.00 -9.00 16.66
C LEU A 168 -2.85 -9.20 17.67
N ASP A 169 -2.56 -10.44 18.05
CA ASP A 169 -1.51 -10.77 19.02
C ASP A 169 -0.11 -10.40 18.51
N ALA A 170 0.12 -10.42 17.19
CA ALA A 170 1.37 -9.94 16.60
C ALA A 170 1.69 -8.48 16.95
N PHE A 171 0.68 -7.64 17.18
CA PHE A 171 0.87 -6.24 17.54
C PHE A 171 1.11 -6.03 19.04
N ARG A 172 0.66 -6.97 19.89
CA ARG A 172 0.63 -6.79 21.35
C ARG A 172 2.02 -6.72 21.94
N SER A 173 2.40 -5.53 22.41
CA SER A 173 3.65 -5.31 23.13
C SER A 173 3.57 -5.71 24.60
N GLY A 174 2.36 -5.93 25.13
CA GLY A 174 2.11 -6.23 26.55
C GLY A 174 1.93 -4.98 27.43
N LEU A 175 1.74 -3.83 26.80
CA LEU A 175 1.35 -2.58 27.45
C LEU A 175 -0.09 -2.67 27.99
N ASP A 176 -0.33 -2.02 29.12
CA ASP A 176 -1.65 -1.85 29.72
C ASP A 176 -2.24 -0.50 29.29
N PHE A 177 -3.17 -0.53 28.34
CA PHE A 177 -3.82 0.68 27.84
C PHE A 177 -4.96 1.22 28.73
N THR A 178 -5.18 0.68 29.93
CA THR A 178 -6.12 1.27 30.90
C THR A 178 -5.61 2.58 31.53
N THR A 179 -4.30 2.84 31.40
CA THR A 179 -3.67 4.10 31.80
C THR A 179 -2.87 4.71 30.65
N VAL A 180 -2.66 6.03 30.70
CA VAL A 180 -1.87 6.76 29.69
C VAL A 180 -0.38 6.86 30.03
N THR A 181 -0.01 6.55 31.27
CA THR A 181 1.39 6.58 31.75
C THR A 181 2.14 5.36 31.24
N LEU A 182 3.35 5.54 30.70
CA LEU A 182 4.26 4.44 30.39
C LEU A 182 5.25 4.30 31.53
N ASP A 183 5.11 3.25 32.34
CA ASP A 183 6.08 2.96 33.40
C ASP A 183 7.33 2.23 32.88
N ASP A 184 8.34 2.05 33.73
CA ASP A 184 9.61 1.40 33.35
C ASP A 184 9.43 -0.07 32.94
N GLY A 185 8.48 -0.79 33.55
CA GLY A 185 8.17 -2.17 33.21
C GLY A 185 7.52 -2.27 31.83
N GLU A 186 6.59 -1.38 31.54
CA GLU A 186 5.96 -1.23 30.23
C GLU A 186 6.95 -0.78 29.14
N LYS A 187 7.84 0.16 29.46
CA LYS A 187 8.94 0.57 28.57
C LYS A 187 9.81 -0.64 28.19
N SER A 188 10.15 -1.50 29.16
CA SER A 188 10.90 -2.74 28.91
C SER A 188 10.13 -3.68 27.98
N LYS A 189 8.84 -3.94 28.24
CA LYS A 189 8.00 -4.80 27.40
C LYS A 189 7.92 -4.31 25.95
N LEU A 190 7.79 -3.00 25.76
CA LEU A 190 7.78 -2.39 24.42
C LEU A 190 9.11 -2.61 23.70
N TYR A 191 10.23 -2.43 24.39
CA TYR A 191 11.56 -2.66 23.83
C TYR A 191 11.76 -4.14 23.47
N ASP A 192 11.33 -5.05 24.34
CA ASP A 192 11.38 -6.49 24.10
C ASP A 192 10.53 -6.90 22.90
N TRP A 193 9.36 -6.28 22.70
CA TRP A 193 8.53 -6.53 21.53
C TRP A 193 9.24 -6.13 20.24
N TYR A 194 9.88 -4.96 20.19
CA TYR A 194 10.64 -4.51 19.02
C TYR A 194 11.83 -5.42 18.72
N LEU A 195 12.63 -5.76 19.73
CA LEU A 195 13.79 -6.65 19.58
C LEU A 195 13.37 -8.05 19.13
N ARG A 196 12.29 -8.61 19.71
CA ARG A 196 11.78 -9.93 19.31
C ARG A 196 11.17 -9.92 17.91
N THR A 197 10.48 -8.86 17.53
CA THR A 197 9.73 -8.79 16.26
C THR A 197 10.63 -8.43 15.10
N ILE A 198 11.38 -7.33 15.21
CA ILE A 198 12.16 -6.76 14.10
C ILE A 198 13.67 -6.71 14.37
N GLY A 199 14.13 -7.20 15.52
CA GLY A 199 15.57 -7.25 15.87
C GLY A 199 16.16 -5.91 16.32
N GLU A 200 15.39 -4.82 16.25
CA GLU A 200 15.88 -3.45 16.46
C GLU A 200 14.83 -2.61 17.18
N ILE A 201 15.28 -1.61 17.95
CA ILE A 201 14.38 -0.63 18.58
C ILE A 201 14.49 0.67 17.77
N PRO A 202 13.42 1.10 17.07
CA PRO A 202 13.45 2.33 16.28
C PRO A 202 13.86 3.56 17.12
N PRO A 203 14.65 4.50 16.58
CA PRO A 203 15.14 5.66 17.34
C PRO A 203 14.02 6.49 17.98
N TYR A 204 12.89 6.67 17.29
CA TYR A 204 11.75 7.43 17.81
C TYR A 204 11.14 6.80 19.07
N VAL A 205 11.22 5.47 19.21
CA VAL A 205 10.70 4.74 20.36
C VAL A 205 11.51 5.08 21.61
N ARG A 206 12.84 5.12 21.50
CA ARG A 206 13.71 5.54 22.60
C ARG A 206 13.50 7.01 22.94
N PHE A 207 13.49 7.86 21.92
CA PHE A 207 13.31 9.30 22.07
C PHE A 207 11.97 9.63 22.76
N LEU A 208 10.87 9.08 22.28
CA LEU A 208 9.55 9.36 22.87
C LEU A 208 9.37 8.68 24.23
N ALA A 209 9.92 7.49 24.48
CA ALA A 209 9.85 6.87 25.80
C ALA A 209 10.52 7.75 26.87
N GLU A 210 11.59 8.46 26.51
CA GLU A 210 12.31 9.35 27.41
C GLU A 210 11.62 10.71 27.58
N HIS A 211 11.24 11.34 26.46
CA HIS A 211 10.82 12.73 26.48
C HIS A 211 9.30 12.93 26.48
N ARG A 212 8.53 11.95 25.97
CA ARG A 212 7.06 12.01 25.82
C ARG A 212 6.42 10.62 25.99
N PRO A 213 6.62 9.92 27.13
CA PRO A 213 6.19 8.53 27.30
C PRO A 213 4.69 8.31 27.06
N MET A 214 3.84 9.24 27.51
CA MET A 214 2.40 9.18 27.31
C MET A 214 2.01 9.26 25.83
N LEU A 215 2.74 10.07 25.05
CA LEU A 215 2.53 10.17 23.60
C LEU A 215 2.92 8.87 22.90
N LEU A 216 4.04 8.25 23.29
CA LEU A 216 4.43 6.95 22.75
C LEU A 216 3.38 5.87 23.06
N LYS A 217 2.93 5.79 24.32
CA LYS A 217 1.95 4.79 24.75
C LYS A 217 0.62 4.95 24.03
N THR A 218 0.11 6.16 23.93
CA THR A 218 -1.14 6.44 23.19
C THR A 218 -0.99 6.22 21.68
N HIS A 219 0.18 6.50 21.11
CA HIS A 219 0.47 6.12 19.72
C HIS A 219 0.45 4.59 19.53
N ARG A 220 1.10 3.83 20.42
CA ARG A 220 1.05 2.35 20.40
C ARG A 220 -0.38 1.83 20.55
N ALA A 221 -1.18 2.41 21.45
CA ALA A 221 -2.58 2.02 21.64
C ALA A 221 -3.40 2.10 20.34
N ARG A 222 -3.15 3.11 19.50
CA ARG A 222 -3.80 3.22 18.18
C ARG A 222 -3.44 2.07 17.27
N MET A 223 -2.16 1.66 17.23
CA MET A 223 -1.69 0.63 16.30
C MET A 223 -2.08 -0.78 16.76
N GLU A 224 -1.97 -1.07 18.06
CA GLU A 224 -2.18 -2.43 18.59
C GLU A 224 -3.64 -2.87 18.65
N ASN A 225 -4.58 -1.96 18.40
CA ASN A 225 -6.02 -2.21 18.50
C ASN A 225 -6.78 -1.82 17.23
N MET A 226 -6.12 -1.83 16.06
CA MET A 226 -6.71 -1.33 14.83
C MET A 226 -7.15 -2.39 13.83
N LEU A 227 -6.43 -3.52 13.74
CA LEU A 227 -6.66 -4.54 12.72
C LEU A 227 -7.22 -5.83 13.34
N TYR A 228 -8.55 -5.98 13.29
CA TYR A 228 -9.28 -7.15 13.75
C TYR A 228 -9.66 -8.09 12.61
N VAL A 229 -9.96 -7.56 11.42
CA VAL A 229 -10.46 -8.35 10.28
C VAL A 229 -9.52 -8.36 9.08
N LEU A 230 -8.64 -7.38 8.94
CA LEU A 230 -7.59 -7.39 7.94
C LEU A 230 -6.40 -8.25 8.38
N PRO A 231 -5.68 -8.85 7.43
CA PRO A 231 -4.39 -9.44 7.72
C PRO A 231 -3.41 -8.43 8.34
N LYS A 232 -2.63 -8.88 9.33
CA LYS A 232 -1.59 -8.02 9.96
C LYS A 232 -0.62 -7.43 8.94
N GLN A 233 -0.36 -8.16 7.85
CA GLN A 233 0.52 -7.76 6.76
C GLN A 233 0.04 -6.52 5.99
N CYS A 234 -1.25 -6.17 6.08
CA CYS A 234 -1.77 -4.93 5.53
C CYS A 234 -1.14 -3.70 6.19
N TRP A 235 -0.75 -3.77 7.48
CA TRP A 235 -0.07 -2.66 8.15
C TRP A 235 1.29 -2.34 7.50
N PRO A 236 2.30 -3.24 7.52
CA PRO A 236 3.63 -2.86 7.06
C PRO A 236 3.68 -2.62 5.56
N THR A 237 2.83 -3.27 4.77
CA THR A 237 2.77 -2.99 3.33
C THR A 237 2.15 -1.63 3.03
N ALA A 238 1.08 -1.23 3.72
CA ALA A 238 0.50 0.11 3.57
C ALA A 238 1.47 1.21 4.03
N MET A 239 2.11 1.03 5.19
CA MET A 239 3.06 2.00 5.74
C MET A 239 4.35 2.05 4.92
N LEU A 240 4.87 0.92 4.44
CA LEU A 240 6.03 0.89 3.54
C LEU A 240 5.75 1.69 2.27
N TYR A 241 4.60 1.45 1.63
CA TYR A 241 4.19 2.21 0.45
C TYR A 241 4.15 3.72 0.74
N TYR A 242 3.49 4.11 1.84
CA TYR A 242 3.38 5.51 2.25
C TYR A 242 4.76 6.13 2.48
N HIS A 243 5.66 5.45 3.20
CA HIS A 243 6.99 5.96 3.55
C HIS A 243 7.94 6.02 2.36
N VAL A 244 7.89 5.08 1.42
CA VAL A 244 8.65 5.15 0.16
C VAL A 244 8.20 6.38 -0.64
N MET A 245 6.89 6.57 -0.78
CA MET A 245 6.34 7.67 -1.56
C MET A 245 6.56 9.04 -0.90
N SER A 246 6.43 9.13 0.43
CA SER A 246 6.69 10.34 1.21
C SER A 246 8.16 10.56 1.56
N ARG A 247 9.04 9.63 1.16
CA ARG A 247 10.51 9.67 1.37
C ARG A 247 10.91 9.79 2.86
N VAL A 248 10.29 8.96 3.70
CA VAL A 248 10.56 8.90 5.15
C VAL A 248 11.44 7.68 5.45
N ALA A 249 12.72 7.94 5.69
CA ALA A 249 13.77 6.92 5.80
C ALA A 249 13.50 5.87 6.91
N GLU A 250 13.25 6.33 8.13
CA GLU A 250 13.08 5.46 9.29
C GLU A 250 11.85 4.56 9.15
N GLY A 251 10.78 5.09 8.55
CA GLY A 251 9.57 4.34 8.26
C GLY A 251 9.77 3.28 7.18
N ILE A 252 10.70 3.48 6.22
CA ILE A 252 11.05 2.44 5.24
C ILE A 252 11.70 1.26 5.96
N ARG A 253 12.73 1.49 6.79
CA ARG A 253 13.45 0.40 7.48
C ARG A 253 12.52 -0.41 8.37
N GLU A 254 11.75 0.26 9.23
CA GLU A 254 10.84 -0.40 10.17
C GLU A 254 9.84 -1.30 9.43
N ASN A 255 9.25 -0.81 8.34
CA ASN A 255 8.23 -1.57 7.63
C ASN A 255 8.78 -2.67 6.72
N VAL A 256 10.02 -2.55 6.21
CA VAL A 256 10.69 -3.69 5.54
C VAL A 256 10.98 -4.80 6.56
N LEU A 257 11.47 -4.46 7.75
CA LEU A 257 11.69 -5.44 8.82
C LEU A 257 10.38 -6.09 9.28
N LEU A 258 9.30 -5.32 9.43
CA LEU A 258 7.97 -5.86 9.76
C LEU A 258 7.42 -6.77 8.64
N CYS A 259 7.59 -6.39 7.37
CA CYS A 259 7.21 -7.26 6.25
C CYS A 259 7.90 -8.62 6.38
N LYS A 260 9.21 -8.63 6.63
CA LYS A 260 10.00 -9.85 6.84
C LYS A 260 9.53 -10.65 8.06
N ALA A 261 9.35 -9.98 9.19
CA ALA A 261 8.94 -10.60 10.45
C ALA A 261 7.55 -11.22 10.39
N TRP A 262 6.63 -10.62 9.63
CA TRP A 262 5.23 -11.06 9.53
C TRP A 262 4.94 -11.91 8.29
N GLY A 263 5.98 -12.39 7.61
CA GLY A 263 5.85 -13.37 6.53
C GLY A 263 5.28 -12.80 5.22
N VAL A 264 5.41 -11.49 5.00
CA VAL A 264 5.29 -10.95 3.63
C VAL A 264 6.46 -11.51 2.82
N SER A 265 6.22 -11.96 1.58
CA SER A 265 7.33 -12.48 0.77
C SER A 265 8.31 -11.36 0.41
N ARG A 266 9.56 -11.72 0.09
CA ARG A 266 10.52 -10.73 -0.43
C ARG A 266 9.98 -10.11 -1.71
N SER A 267 9.33 -10.93 -2.55
CA SER A 267 8.74 -10.45 -3.80
C SER A 267 7.61 -9.44 -3.58
N ASP A 268 6.66 -9.70 -2.68
CA ASP A 268 5.55 -8.78 -2.40
C ASP A 268 6.03 -7.48 -1.74
N THR A 269 7.09 -7.56 -0.94
CA THR A 269 7.73 -6.38 -0.34
C THR A 269 8.36 -5.49 -1.42
N LEU A 270 9.08 -6.09 -2.37
CA LEU A 270 9.66 -5.37 -3.50
C LEU A 270 8.58 -4.81 -4.44
N ASP A 271 7.47 -5.53 -4.64
CA ASP A 271 6.35 -5.03 -5.43
C ASP A 271 5.68 -3.83 -4.75
N THR A 272 5.53 -3.86 -3.42
CA THR A 272 5.02 -2.73 -2.63
C THR A 272 5.89 -1.49 -2.83
N ILE A 273 7.21 -1.65 -2.76
CA ILE A 273 8.19 -0.59 -3.05
C ILE A 273 8.03 -0.12 -4.49
N GLY A 274 8.05 -1.04 -5.47
CA GLY A 274 7.94 -0.74 -6.89
C GLY A 274 6.69 0.08 -7.22
N ASN A 275 5.54 -0.28 -6.64
CA ASN A 275 4.29 0.45 -6.78
C ASN A 275 4.43 1.89 -6.22
N ALA A 276 5.02 2.05 -5.04
CA ALA A 276 5.26 3.37 -4.44
C ALA A 276 6.21 4.24 -5.29
N LEU A 277 7.14 3.65 -6.05
CA LEU A 277 8.02 4.38 -6.96
C LEU A 277 7.27 5.04 -8.14
N VAL A 278 5.99 4.74 -8.38
CA VAL A 278 5.16 5.49 -9.34
C VAL A 278 5.16 6.98 -9.01
N TYR A 279 5.12 7.32 -7.72
CA TYR A 279 5.16 8.71 -7.25
C TYR A 279 6.46 9.04 -6.52
N GLY A 280 7.04 8.08 -5.79
CA GLY A 280 8.32 8.25 -5.10
C GLY A 280 9.51 8.47 -6.05
N GLN A 281 9.40 8.00 -7.30
CA GLN A 281 10.43 8.04 -8.35
C GLN A 281 11.74 7.36 -7.92
N MET A 282 12.75 7.33 -8.80
CA MET A 282 13.98 6.56 -8.59
C MET A 282 14.81 7.04 -7.39
N GLU A 283 14.65 8.28 -6.95
CA GLU A 283 15.34 8.78 -5.75
C GLU A 283 14.86 8.05 -4.49
N ALA A 284 13.57 7.67 -4.43
CA ALA A 284 13.06 6.86 -3.33
C ALA A 284 13.68 5.44 -3.33
N ALA A 285 14.02 4.87 -4.49
CA ALA A 285 14.73 3.59 -4.57
C ALA A 285 16.15 3.69 -3.97
N THR A 286 16.84 4.83 -4.16
CA THR A 286 18.13 5.09 -3.50
C THR A 286 17.99 5.12 -1.98
N MET A 287 16.91 5.72 -1.48
CA MET A 287 16.61 5.73 -0.05
C MET A 287 16.33 4.32 0.47
N VAL A 288 15.52 3.51 -0.23
CA VAL A 288 15.27 2.11 0.13
C VAL A 288 16.57 1.32 0.24
N GLN A 289 17.46 1.44 -0.75
CA GLN A 289 18.76 0.77 -0.72
C GLN A 289 19.59 1.17 0.50
N ARG A 290 19.59 2.46 0.87
CA ARG A 290 20.36 2.96 2.00
C ARG A 290 19.80 2.50 3.35
N GLU A 291 18.48 2.56 3.51
CA GLU A 291 17.84 2.32 4.81
C GLU A 291 17.54 0.86 5.10
N ALA A 292 17.30 0.05 4.06
CA ALA A 292 16.83 -1.33 4.21
C ALA A 292 17.47 -2.31 3.23
N GLY A 293 18.45 -1.90 2.43
CA GLY A 293 19.12 -2.77 1.45
C GLY A 293 19.72 -4.02 2.09
N ASP A 294 20.31 -3.86 3.28
CA ASP A 294 20.87 -4.94 4.10
C ASP A 294 19.84 -5.99 4.50
N VAL A 295 18.57 -5.60 4.68
CA VAL A 295 17.51 -6.52 5.10
C VAL A 295 17.14 -7.51 3.99
N PHE A 296 17.30 -7.09 2.73
CA PHE A 296 17.06 -7.92 1.55
C PHE A 296 18.18 -8.93 1.28
N ASP A 297 19.37 -8.71 1.84
CA ASP A 297 20.47 -9.66 1.73
C ASP A 297 20.14 -10.96 2.48
N GLY A 298 20.15 -12.07 1.74
CA GLY A 298 19.82 -13.39 2.30
C GLY A 298 18.33 -13.65 2.59
N TRP A 299 17.43 -12.70 2.32
CA TRP A 299 15.98 -12.93 2.41
C TRP A 299 15.52 -13.82 1.25
N LYS A 300 15.07 -15.03 1.57
CA LYS A 300 14.50 -16.00 0.61
C LYS A 300 12.96 -15.93 0.64
N ASP A 301 12.35 -16.16 -0.52
CA ASP A 301 10.91 -16.45 -0.63
C ASP A 301 10.59 -17.88 -0.17
#